data_AF-A0AAU8ZP70-F1
#
_entry.id   AF-A0AAU8ZP70-F1
#
_cell.length_a   1.000
_cell.length_b   1.000
_cell.length_c   1.000
_cell.angle_alpha   90.00
_cell.angle_beta   90.00
_cell.angle_gamma   90.00
#
_symmetry.space_group_name_H-M   'P 1'
#
loop_
_entity.id
_entity.type
_entity.pdbx_description
1 polymer ?
#
loop_
_entity_poly.entity_id
_entity_poly.type
_entity_poly.pdbx_seq_one_letter_code
_entity_poly.pdbx_strand_id
1 'polypeptide(L)'
;MRIQPIVFLTMLQLTPITGFSNSTATVEDIMIVSKYTGMCGVFSQLSKFQESTKMDNGDEFLERFFNTELSRLNTTPEEFIKNCNKATETYDGYMETFKKMSDSKSK
;
A
#
# COMPACT_ATOMS: atom_id res chain seq x y z
N MET A 1 -13.80 15.94 -62.88
CA MET A 1 -13.51 16.71 -61.66
C MET A 1 -13.49 15.73 -60.49
N ARG A 2 -12.29 15.29 -60.07
CA ARG A 2 -12.10 14.31 -58.98
C ARG A 2 -12.08 15.07 -57.66
N ILE A 3 -13.12 14.89 -56.83
CA ILE A 3 -13.13 15.39 -55.46
C ILE A 3 -12.47 14.31 -54.59
N GLN A 4 -11.35 14.67 -53.98
CA GLN A 4 -10.46 13.78 -53.22
C GLN A 4 -10.98 13.66 -51.78
N PRO A 5 -11.25 12.45 -51.23
CA PRO A 5 -11.91 12.29 -49.93
C PRO A 5 -10.99 12.49 -48.72
N ILE A 6 -9.76 12.99 -48.93
CA ILE A 6 -8.69 12.99 -47.92
C ILE A 6 -8.84 14.12 -46.90
N VAL A 7 -9.63 15.17 -47.19
CA VAL A 7 -9.71 16.36 -46.33
C VAL A 7 -10.59 16.16 -45.08
N PHE A 8 -11.40 15.09 -45.01
CA PHE A 8 -12.31 14.89 -43.88
C PHE A 8 -11.75 14.04 -42.72
N LEU A 9 -10.54 13.45 -42.85
CA LEU A 9 -10.03 12.48 -41.87
C LEU A 9 -9.06 13.07 -40.81
N THR A 10 -8.71 14.36 -40.87
CA THR A 10 -7.68 14.96 -40.00
C THR A 10 -8.21 15.76 -38.80
N MET A 11 -9.52 15.75 -38.52
CA MET A 11 -10.13 16.55 -37.43
C MET A 11 -10.47 15.77 -36.14
N LEU A 12 -10.17 14.46 -36.05
CA LEU A 12 -10.61 13.60 -34.91
C LEU A 12 -9.49 13.22 -33.92
N GLN A 13 -8.43 14.02 -33.75
CA GLN A 13 -7.30 13.63 -32.88
C GLN A 13 -6.79 14.75 -31.96
N LEU A 14 -7.65 15.66 -31.52
CA LEU A 14 -7.27 16.75 -30.60
C LEU A 14 -8.19 16.89 -29.37
N THR A 15 -8.77 15.79 -28.88
CA THR A 15 -9.24 15.76 -27.49
C THR A 15 -8.04 15.47 -26.58
N PRO A 16 -7.60 16.41 -25.72
CA PRO A 16 -6.60 16.08 -24.71
C PRO A 16 -7.17 14.98 -23.80
N ILE A 17 -6.46 13.86 -23.72
CA ILE A 17 -6.77 12.79 -22.75
C ILE A 17 -6.32 13.30 -21.37
N THR A 18 -7.10 14.19 -20.76
CA THR A 18 -6.90 14.59 -19.36
C THR A 18 -7.86 13.79 -18.50
N GLY A 19 -7.46 12.59 -18.04
CA GLY A 19 -8.38 11.79 -17.25
C GLY A 19 -7.89 10.45 -16.71
N PHE A 20 -6.69 10.34 -16.13
CA PHE A 20 -6.30 9.13 -15.37
C PHE A 20 -5.49 9.41 -14.07
N SER A 21 -5.27 10.66 -13.68
CA SER A 21 -4.32 10.99 -12.58
C SER A 21 -4.82 10.68 -11.16
N ASN A 22 -6.14 10.63 -10.90
CA ASN A 22 -6.64 10.50 -9.52
C ASN A 22 -6.76 9.04 -9.04
N SER A 23 -7.04 8.09 -9.94
CA SER A 23 -7.28 6.69 -9.55
C SER A 23 -5.98 5.94 -9.20
N THR A 24 -4.85 6.31 -9.81
CA THR A 24 -3.56 5.64 -9.56
C THR A 24 -3.01 5.99 -8.18
N ALA A 25 -3.17 7.25 -7.75
CA ALA A 25 -2.74 7.71 -6.42
C ALA A 25 -3.49 6.96 -5.29
N THR A 26 -4.79 6.69 -5.46
CA THR A 26 -5.56 5.92 -4.47
C THR A 26 -5.13 4.45 -4.41
N VAL A 27 -4.83 3.81 -5.54
CA VAL A 27 -4.35 2.42 -5.56
C VAL A 27 -2.96 2.29 -4.95
N GLU A 28 -2.06 3.23 -5.28
CA GLU A 28 -0.71 3.28 -4.70
C GLU A 28 -0.76 3.44 -3.17
N ASP A 29 -1.59 4.35 -2.67
CA ASP A 29 -1.77 4.57 -1.24
C ASP A 29 -2.26 3.30 -0.52
N ILE A 30 -3.28 2.64 -1.06
CA ILE A 30 -3.78 1.35 -0.53
C ILE A 30 -2.68 0.29 -0.50
N MET A 31 -1.86 0.19 -1.56
CA MET A 31 -0.75 -0.75 -1.62
C MET A 31 0.32 -0.46 -0.57
N ILE A 32 0.70 0.80 -0.40
CA ILE A 32 1.71 1.22 0.58
C ILE A 32 1.23 0.91 1.99
N VAL A 33 0.00 1.31 2.32
CA VAL A 33 -0.61 1.03 3.63
C VAL A 33 -0.66 -0.47 3.89
N SER A 34 -1.14 -1.26 2.93
CA SER A 34 -1.23 -2.73 3.07
C SER A 34 0.14 -3.37 3.31
N LYS A 35 1.17 -2.94 2.56
CA LYS A 35 2.54 -3.43 2.73
C LYS A 35 3.08 -3.09 4.12
N TYR A 36 2.82 -1.86 4.59
CA TYR A 36 3.32 -1.41 5.89
C TYR A 36 2.61 -2.15 7.03
N THR A 37 1.29 -2.28 7.00
CA THR A 37 0.52 -3.04 7.99
C THR A 37 0.97 -4.51 8.07
N GLY A 38 1.21 -5.15 6.93
CA GLY A 38 1.74 -6.52 6.88
C GLY A 38 3.10 -6.66 7.56
N MET A 39 4.02 -5.71 7.30
CA MET A 39 5.33 -5.66 7.96
C MET A 39 5.21 -5.52 9.48
N CYS A 40 4.33 -4.62 9.97
CA CYS A 40 4.06 -4.48 11.40
C CYS A 40 3.56 -5.79 12.04
N GLY A 41 2.70 -6.52 11.32
CA GLY A 41 2.24 -7.83 11.73
C GLY A 41 3.36 -8.87 11.83
N VAL A 42 4.34 -8.85 10.92
CA VAL A 42 5.51 -9.75 10.98
C VAL A 42 6.36 -9.47 12.22
N PHE A 43 6.66 -8.20 12.52
CA PHE A 43 7.43 -7.88 13.73
C PHE A 43 6.71 -8.32 15.01
N SER A 44 5.41 -8.06 15.12
CA SER A 44 4.63 -8.54 16.27
C SER A 44 4.66 -10.06 16.41
N GLN A 45 4.53 -10.78 15.30
CA GLN A 45 4.56 -12.25 15.30
C GLN A 45 5.94 -12.81 15.65
N LEU A 46 7.01 -12.19 15.15
CA LEU A 46 8.38 -12.59 15.48
C LEU A 46 8.69 -12.38 16.96
N SER A 47 8.29 -11.25 17.55
CA SER A 47 8.43 -11.00 18.99
C SER A 47 7.67 -12.04 19.82
N LYS A 48 6.39 -12.29 19.51
CA LYS A 48 5.58 -13.31 20.21
C LYS A 48 6.14 -14.72 20.04
N PHE A 49 6.62 -15.04 18.84
CA PHE A 49 7.26 -16.31 18.55
C PHE A 49 8.43 -16.50 19.50
N GLN A 50 9.36 -15.53 19.55
CA GLN A 50 10.53 -15.61 20.42
C GLN A 50 10.17 -15.65 21.91
N GLU A 51 9.19 -14.87 22.37
CA GLU A 51 8.69 -14.92 23.76
C GLU A 51 8.21 -16.34 24.13
N SER A 52 7.58 -17.03 23.17
CA SER A 52 7.03 -18.38 23.38
C SER A 52 8.07 -19.49 23.24
N THR A 53 8.95 -19.41 22.25
CA THR A 53 9.89 -20.50 21.92
C THR A 53 11.21 -20.38 22.66
N LYS A 54 11.59 -19.16 23.06
CA LYS A 54 12.87 -18.85 23.72
C LYS A 54 14.03 -19.50 22.98
N MET A 55 14.08 -19.26 21.67
CA MET A 55 15.16 -19.79 20.85
C MET A 55 16.48 -19.19 21.33
N ASP A 56 17.53 -20.02 21.38
CA ASP A 56 18.87 -19.54 21.71
C ASP A 56 19.26 -18.38 20.79
N ASN A 57 19.72 -17.28 21.39
CA ASN A 57 20.05 -16.01 20.73
C ASN A 57 18.89 -15.35 19.94
N GLY A 58 17.65 -15.75 20.17
CA GLY A 58 16.51 -15.19 19.43
C GLY A 58 16.26 -13.71 19.72
N ASP A 59 16.51 -13.23 20.94
CA ASP A 59 16.36 -11.81 21.28
C ASP A 59 17.40 -10.95 20.53
N GLU A 60 18.66 -11.41 20.47
CA GLU A 60 19.72 -10.76 19.68
C GLU A 60 19.36 -10.76 18.19
N PHE A 61 18.85 -11.88 17.67
CA PHE A 61 18.38 -11.96 16.29
C PHE A 61 17.28 -10.92 16.02
N LEU A 62 16.27 -10.82 16.89
CA LEU A 62 15.17 -9.86 16.72
C LEU A 62 15.67 -8.41 16.73
N GLU A 63 16.56 -8.07 17.66
CA GLU A 63 17.14 -6.73 17.72
C GLU A 63 17.91 -6.40 16.42
N ARG A 64 18.77 -7.31 15.96
CA ARG A 64 19.57 -7.11 14.74
C ARG A 64 18.71 -7.04 13.48
N PHE A 65 17.70 -7.91 13.39
CA PHE A 65 16.74 -7.90 12.30
C PHE A 65 15.96 -6.58 12.29
N PHE A 66 15.44 -6.16 13.44
CA PHE A 66 14.69 -4.92 13.54
C PHE A 66 15.53 -3.69 13.18
N ASN A 67 16.74 -3.58 13.71
CA ASN A 67 17.66 -2.48 13.38
C ASN A 67 18.05 -2.46 11.89
N THR A 68 18.21 -3.63 11.27
CA THR A 68 18.46 -3.73 9.82
C THR A 68 17.29 -3.19 9.01
N GLU A 69 16.06 -3.54 9.40
CA GLU A 69 14.86 -3.09 8.71
C GLU A 69 14.56 -1.60 8.94
N LEU A 70 14.77 -1.08 10.15
CA LEU A 70 14.70 0.36 10.42
C LEU A 70 15.68 1.15 9.54
N SER A 71 16.91 0.64 9.41
CA SER A 71 17.92 1.24 8.52
C SER A 71 17.49 1.19 7.05
N ARG A 72 16.94 0.06 6.59
CA ARG A 72 16.41 -0.10 5.22
C ARG A 72 15.27 0.88 4.93
N LEU A 73 14.47 1.20 5.93
CA LEU A 73 13.34 2.13 5.85
C LEU A 73 13.74 3.58 6.12
N ASN A 74 14.98 3.84 6.52
CA ASN A 74 15.48 5.14 6.93
C ASN A 74 14.58 5.81 7.99
N THR A 75 14.27 5.06 9.06
CA THR A 75 13.36 5.50 10.13
C THR A 75 13.91 5.13 11.51
N THR A 76 13.37 5.74 12.57
CA THR A 76 13.69 5.40 13.96
C THR A 76 12.70 4.38 14.52
N PRO A 77 13.01 3.68 15.63
CA PRO A 77 12.05 2.79 16.28
C PRO A 77 10.73 3.47 16.63
N GLU A 78 10.79 4.69 17.18
CA GLU A 78 9.62 5.47 17.59
C GLU A 78 8.73 5.85 16.41
N GLU A 79 9.35 6.31 15.32
CA GLU A 79 8.66 6.65 14.09
C GLU A 79 8.07 5.40 13.43
N PHE A 80 8.79 4.28 13.43
CA PHE A 80 8.29 3.00 12.94
C PHE A 80 7.02 2.56 13.66
N ILE A 81 7.01 2.58 15.00
CA ILE A 81 5.82 2.21 15.78
C ILE A 81 4.65 3.16 15.51
N LYS A 82 4.91 4.47 15.44
CA LYS A 82 3.90 5.46 15.07
C LYS A 82 3.30 5.15 13.69
N ASN A 83 4.14 4.85 12.72
CA ASN A 83 3.72 4.52 11.36
C ASN A 83 2.96 3.19 11.31
N CYS A 84 3.32 2.20 12.14
CA CYS A 84 2.58 0.96 12.28
C CYS A 84 1.16 1.16 12.79
N ASN A 85 0.99 1.98 13.83
CA ASN A 85 -0.34 2.31 14.35
C ASN A 85 -1.18 3.01 13.29
N LYS A 86 -0.61 4.01 12.62
CA LYS A 86 -1.29 4.76 11.55
C LYS A 86 -1.67 3.87 10.36
N ALA A 87 -0.75 3.01 9.92
CA ALA A 87 -1.00 2.11 8.79
C ALA A 87 -2.10 1.10 9.13
N THR A 88 -2.09 0.56 10.35
CA THR A 88 -3.12 -0.40 10.81
C THR A 88 -4.49 0.27 10.84
N GLU A 89 -4.61 1.46 11.44
CA GLU A 89 -5.87 2.22 11.48
C GLU A 89 -6.38 2.55 10.07
N THR A 90 -5.49 3.01 9.19
CA THR A 90 -5.84 3.32 7.81
C THR A 90 -6.30 2.07 7.04
N TYR A 91 -5.61 0.95 7.23
CA TYR A 91 -5.96 -0.33 6.61
C TYR A 91 -7.34 -0.81 7.03
N ASP A 92 -7.65 -0.74 8.32
CA ASP A 92 -8.96 -1.10 8.87
C ASP A 92 -10.07 -0.23 8.25
N GLY A 93 -9.81 1.07 8.12
CA GLY A 93 -10.72 2.00 7.42
C GLY A 93 -10.97 1.63 5.96
N TYR A 94 -9.93 1.23 5.21
CA TYR A 94 -10.11 0.72 3.85
C TYR A 94 -10.93 -0.57 3.84
N MET A 95 -10.66 -1.50 4.75
CA MET A 95 -11.36 -2.79 4.82
C MET A 95 -12.85 -2.61 5.13
N GLU A 96 -13.19 -1.73 6.08
CA GLU A 96 -14.57 -1.37 6.36
C GLU A 96 -15.28 -0.78 5.13
N THR A 97 -14.59 0.10 4.42
CA THR A 97 -15.11 0.74 3.21
C THR A 97 -15.37 -0.30 2.12
N PHE A 98 -14.40 -1.20 1.88
CA PHE A 98 -14.57 -2.28 0.91
C PHE A 98 -15.72 -3.22 1.28
N LYS A 99 -15.86 -3.57 2.56
CA LYS A 99 -16.97 -4.39 3.05
C LYS A 99 -18.33 -3.72 2.81
N LYS A 100 -18.46 -2.43 3.11
CA LYS A 100 -19.69 -1.66 2.84
C LYS A 100 -20.02 -1.64 1.33
N MET A 101 -19.00 -1.54 0.47
CA MET A 101 -19.18 -1.58 -0.99
C MET A 101 -19.51 -2.97 -1.53
N SER A 102 -18.98 -4.05 -0.94
CA SER A 102 -19.35 -5.42 -1.34
C SER A 102 -20.78 -5.76 -0.94
N ASP A 103 -21.18 -5.34 0.25
CA ASP A 103 -22.52 -5.63 0.80
C ASP A 103 -23.61 -4.84 0.07
N SER A 104 -23.32 -3.62 -0.38
CA SER A 104 -24.26 -2.80 -1.16
C SER A 104 -24.49 -3.30 -2.58
N LYS A 105 -23.54 -4.07 -3.16
CA LYS A 105 -23.70 -4.74 -4.47
C LYS A 105 -24.46 -6.07 -4.40
N SER A 106 -24.70 -6.61 -3.19
CA SER A 106 -25.45 -7.87 -2.98
C SER A 106 -26.96 -7.67 -2.75
N LYS A 107 -27.43 -6.42 -2.70
CA LYS A 107 -28.85 -6.05 -2.71
C LYS A 107 -29.25 -5.48 -4.06
#